data_AF-A0A2Z2MRF0-F1
#
_entry.id   AF-A0A2Z2MRF0-F1
#
_cell.length_a   1.000
_cell.length_b   1.000
_cell.length_c   1.000
_cell.angle_alpha   90.00
_cell.angle_beta   90.00
_cell.angle_gamma   90.00
#
_symmetry.space_group_name_H-M   'P 1'
#
loop_
_entity.id
_entity.type
_entity.pdbx_description
1 polymer ?
#
loop_
_entity_poly.entity_id
_entity_poly.type
_entity_poly.pdbx_seq_one_letter_code
_entity_poly.pdbx_strand_id
1 'polypeptide(L)'
;MGVSVPAAFAVLLIATLVSFGMLYVSSENAYSMVHQATEDYNQMALRVKTSELELTGYNYSTQANVTVYDITFNITNEGSTLSPAKWTYIYNGDLTASKVLTSGREYLLPGEWMELTVQNLQKDQTLVNSLVISTEIGCGLKVKWKWVGNATNGSPQVISSAWYCPVEG
;
A
#
# COMPACT_ATOMS: atom_id res chain seq x y z
N MET A 1 2.53 69.63 -16.59
CA MET A 1 2.76 69.11 -17.95
C MET A 1 1.95 67.84 -18.08
N GLY A 2 0.76 67.94 -18.68
CA GLY A 2 -0.12 66.79 -18.86
C GLY A 2 0.52 65.82 -19.85
N VAL A 3 0.61 64.55 -19.46
CA VAL A 3 0.97 63.46 -20.37
C VAL A 3 0.00 63.55 -21.55
N SER A 4 0.49 63.56 -22.79
CA SER A 4 -0.39 63.59 -23.95
C SER A 4 -1.32 62.37 -23.88
N VAL A 5 -2.62 62.56 -24.12
CA VAL A 5 -3.63 61.50 -24.17
C VAL A 5 -3.14 60.23 -24.89
N PRO A 6 -2.43 60.30 -26.04
CA PRO A 6 -1.86 59.11 -26.68
C PRO A 6 -0.76 58.40 -25.88
N ALA A 7 0.07 59.12 -25.13
CA ALA A 7 1.10 58.50 -24.29
C ALA A 7 0.49 57.80 -23.06
N ALA A 8 -0.55 58.38 -22.45
CA ALA A 8 -1.29 57.72 -21.37
C ALA A 8 -2.01 56.45 -21.86
N PHE A 9 -2.60 56.49 -23.06
CA PHE A 9 -3.22 55.32 -23.69
C PHE A 9 -2.21 54.19 -23.96
N ALA A 10 -1.03 54.52 -24.48
CA ALA A 10 0.02 53.53 -24.75
C ALA A 10 0.49 52.80 -23.48
N VAL A 11 0.65 53.52 -22.37
CA VAL A 11 1.04 52.94 -21.07
C VAL A 11 -0.03 51.97 -20.55
N LEU A 12 -1.31 52.33 -20.65
CA LEU A 12 -2.42 51.46 -20.26
C LEU A 12 -2.49 50.20 -21.15
N LEU A 13 -2.23 50.33 -22.44
CA LEU A 13 -2.22 49.20 -23.37
C LEU A 13 -1.08 48.21 -23.08
N ILE A 14 0.11 48.71 -22.74
CA ILE A 14 1.23 47.84 -22.33
C ILE A 14 0.93 47.16 -21.00
N ALA A 15 0.41 47.89 -20.01
CA ALA A 15 0.09 47.33 -18.70
C ALA A 15 -0.98 46.22 -18.80
N THR A 16 -2.00 46.43 -19.64
CA THR A 16 -3.05 45.42 -19.87
C THR A 16 -2.50 44.20 -20.61
N LEU A 17 -1.68 44.36 -21.66
CA LEU A 17 -1.04 43.24 -22.36
C LEU A 17 -0.16 42.39 -21.42
N VAL A 18 0.64 43.05 -20.56
CA VAL A 18 1.46 42.34 -19.57
C VAL A 18 0.58 41.60 -18.55
N SER A 19 -0.48 42.25 -18.06
CA SER A 19 -1.43 41.62 -17.13
C SER A 19 -2.14 40.42 -17.75
N PHE A 20 -2.60 40.51 -19.00
CA PHE A 20 -3.21 39.39 -19.72
C PHE A 20 -2.20 38.27 -19.99
N GLY A 21 -0.95 38.60 -20.32
CA GLY A 21 0.12 37.61 -20.49
C GLY A 21 0.39 36.83 -19.19
N MET A 22 0.46 37.52 -18.05
CA MET A 22 0.61 36.88 -16.74
C MET A 22 -0.61 36.02 -16.38
N LEU A 23 -1.83 36.52 -16.64
CA LEU A 23 -3.07 35.79 -16.38
C LEU A 23 -3.15 34.50 -17.21
N TYR A 24 -2.79 34.57 -18.50
CA TYR A 24 -2.78 33.41 -19.38
C TYR A 24 -1.83 32.32 -18.86
N VAL A 25 -0.57 32.66 -18.57
CA VAL A 25 0.42 31.71 -18.06
C VAL A 25 -0.01 31.13 -16.72
N SER A 26 -0.54 31.95 -15.81
CA SER A 26 -1.07 31.48 -14.53
C SER A 26 -2.26 30.53 -14.72
N SER A 27 -3.14 30.81 -15.67
CA SER A 27 -4.30 29.97 -15.98
C SER A 27 -3.90 28.63 -16.60
N GLU A 28 -2.92 28.64 -17.51
CA GLU A 28 -2.40 27.43 -18.14
C GLU A 28 -1.71 26.52 -17.11
N ASN A 29 -0.89 27.11 -16.25
CA ASN A 29 -0.26 26.38 -15.15
C ASN A 29 -1.29 25.80 -14.18
N ALA A 30 -2.29 26.59 -13.79
CA ALA A 30 -3.37 26.13 -12.93
C ALA A 30 -4.15 24.97 -13.56
N TYR A 31 -4.50 25.09 -14.85
CA TYR A 31 -5.19 24.04 -15.57
C TYR A 31 -4.36 22.75 -15.66
N SER A 32 -3.07 22.87 -15.99
CA SER A 32 -2.16 21.73 -16.06
C SER A 32 -2.04 21.01 -14.72
N MET A 33 -1.88 21.75 -13.62
CA MET A 33 -1.82 21.16 -12.28
C MET A 33 -3.12 20.43 -11.89
N VAL A 34 -4.27 21.05 -12.16
CA VAL A 34 -5.57 20.42 -11.86
C VAL A 34 -5.78 19.17 -12.72
N HIS A 35 -5.40 19.22 -13.99
CA HIS A 35 -5.51 18.08 -14.89
C HIS A 35 -4.60 16.92 -14.44
N GLN A 36 -3.34 17.20 -14.10
CA GLN A 36 -2.41 16.21 -13.58
C GLN A 36 -2.91 15.59 -12.27
N ALA A 37 -3.36 16.40 -11.31
CA ALA A 37 -3.91 15.91 -10.06
C ALA A 37 -5.15 15.03 -10.27
N THR A 38 -6.00 15.36 -11.25
CA THR A 38 -7.18 14.56 -11.59
C THR A 38 -6.79 13.21 -12.18
N GLU A 39 -5.81 13.19 -13.08
CA GLU A 39 -5.30 11.96 -13.68
C GLU A 39 -4.63 11.06 -12.63
N ASP A 40 -3.79 11.64 -11.77
CA ASP A 40 -3.13 10.91 -10.68
C ASP A 40 -4.15 10.29 -9.71
N TYR A 41 -5.19 11.05 -9.35
CA TYR A 41 -6.28 10.56 -8.51
C TYR A 41 -7.02 9.39 -9.17
N ASN A 42 -7.39 9.52 -10.44
CA ASN A 42 -8.09 8.46 -11.17
C ASN A 42 -7.23 7.20 -11.28
N GLN A 43 -5.93 7.35 -11.54
CA GLN A 43 -5.00 6.22 -11.59
C GLN A 43 -4.84 5.54 -10.23
N MET A 44 -4.76 6.32 -9.14
CA MET A 44 -4.69 5.77 -7.79
C MET A 44 -5.99 5.02 -7.43
N ALA A 45 -7.15 5.63 -7.70
CA ALA A 45 -8.44 5.01 -7.47
C ALA A 45 -8.59 3.69 -8.25
N LEU A 46 -8.15 3.66 -9.52
CA LEU A 46 -8.12 2.44 -10.32
C LEU A 46 -7.20 1.38 -9.73
N ARG A 47 -6.00 1.75 -9.27
CA ARG A 47 -5.06 0.81 -8.62
C ARG A 47 -5.65 0.22 -7.34
N VAL A 48 -6.27 1.03 -6.50
CA VAL A 48 -6.92 0.57 -5.26
C VAL A 48 -8.05 -0.43 -5.55
N LYS A 49 -8.80 -0.24 -6.65
CA LYS A 49 -9.88 -1.15 -7.04
C LYS A 49 -9.40 -2.42 -7.76
N THR A 50 -8.26 -2.36 -8.42
CA THR A 50 -7.72 -3.49 -9.22
C THR A 50 -6.64 -4.27 -8.48
N SER A 51 -6.16 -3.80 -7.34
CA SER A 51 -5.22 -4.52 -6.49
C SER A 51 -5.93 -5.52 -5.57
N GLU A 52 -5.40 -6.74 -5.50
CA GLU A 52 -5.90 -7.76 -4.61
C GLU A 52 -4.76 -8.70 -4.22
N LEU A 53 -4.58 -8.91 -2.91
CA LEU A 53 -3.71 -9.96 -2.39
C LEU A 53 -4.56 -11.06 -1.76
N GLU A 54 -4.28 -12.30 -2.16
CA GLU A 54 -4.93 -13.48 -1.63
C GLU A 54 -3.93 -14.38 -0.90
N LEU A 55 -4.38 -15.00 0.19
CA LEU A 55 -3.64 -16.06 0.86
C LEU A 55 -3.98 -17.40 0.18
N THR A 56 -3.07 -17.93 -0.63
CA THR A 56 -3.30 -19.19 -1.37
C THR A 56 -2.91 -20.43 -0.58
N GLY A 57 -1.97 -20.30 0.37
CA GLY A 57 -1.55 -21.42 1.19
C GLY A 57 -0.66 -20.99 2.34
N TYR A 58 -0.39 -21.94 3.23
CA TYR A 58 0.58 -21.76 4.30
C TYR A 58 1.28 -23.07 4.63
N ASN A 59 2.52 -22.98 5.04
CA ASN A 59 3.31 -24.06 5.58
C ASN A 59 3.88 -23.65 6.94
N TYR A 60 4.32 -24.61 7.74
CA TYR A 60 4.93 -24.31 9.03
C TYR A 60 6.12 -25.23 9.30
N SER A 61 7.11 -24.70 10.00
CA SER A 61 8.27 -25.43 10.47
C SER A 61 8.29 -25.42 11.99
N THR A 62 8.44 -26.61 12.58
CA THR A 62 8.51 -26.74 14.03
C THR A 62 9.32 -27.95 14.46
N GLN A 63 9.93 -27.84 15.64
CA GLN A 63 10.65 -28.91 16.31
C GLN A 63 9.81 -29.41 17.49
N ALA A 64 9.79 -30.74 17.69
CA ALA A 64 8.94 -31.40 18.69
C ALA A 64 9.18 -30.92 20.15
N ASN A 65 10.40 -30.49 20.46
CA ASN A 65 10.83 -30.11 21.82
C ASN A 65 10.95 -28.59 22.02
N VAL A 66 10.48 -27.80 21.06
CA VAL A 66 10.56 -26.33 21.11
C VAL A 66 9.16 -25.76 21.24
N THR A 67 8.98 -24.77 22.11
CA THR A 67 7.69 -24.08 22.35
C THR A 67 7.35 -23.05 21.29
N VAL A 68 8.22 -22.89 20.29
CA VAL A 68 8.05 -21.97 19.17
C VAL A 68 7.94 -22.69 17.83
N TYR A 69 7.37 -22.01 16.85
CA TYR A 69 7.27 -22.43 15.46
C TYR A 69 7.42 -21.22 14.53
N ASP A 70 7.73 -21.51 13.27
CA ASP A 70 7.73 -20.53 12.19
C ASP A 70 6.59 -20.90 11.22
N ILE A 71 5.89 -19.89 10.69
CA ILE A 71 4.84 -20.08 9.69
C ILE A 71 5.19 -19.29 8.43
N THR A 72 5.10 -19.95 7.29
CA THR A 72 5.34 -19.37 5.97
C THR A 72 4.02 -19.29 5.23
N PHE A 73 3.60 -18.06 4.92
CA PHE A 73 2.43 -17.78 4.11
C PHE A 73 2.82 -17.65 2.64
N ASN A 74 2.02 -18.26 1.78
CA ASN A 74 2.09 -18.06 0.35
C ASN A 74 1.00 -17.05 -0.05
N ILE A 75 1.44 -15.88 -0.52
CA ILE A 75 0.57 -14.76 -0.86
C ILE A 75 0.66 -14.56 -2.37
N THR A 76 -0.48 -14.60 -3.04
CA THR A 76 -0.59 -14.39 -4.47
C THR A 76 -1.19 -13.02 -4.76
N ASN A 77 -0.66 -12.35 -5.77
CA ASN A 77 -1.23 -11.13 -6.30
C ASN A 77 -2.25 -11.48 -7.40
N GLU A 78 -3.54 -11.30 -7.11
CA GLU A 78 -4.62 -11.51 -8.09
C GLU A 78 -5.05 -10.19 -8.76
N GLY A 79 -4.38 -9.09 -8.43
CA GLY A 79 -4.72 -7.76 -8.90
C GLY A 79 -3.66 -7.13 -9.81
N SER A 80 -3.44 -5.83 -9.65
CA SER A 80 -2.40 -5.07 -10.35
C SER A 80 -1.00 -5.32 -9.79
N THR A 81 0.06 -4.94 -10.53
CA THR A 81 1.44 -5.01 -10.04
C THR A 81 1.64 -4.27 -8.71
N LEU A 82 2.27 -4.93 -7.74
CA LEU A 82 2.60 -4.37 -6.43
C LEU A 82 4.11 -4.45 -6.15
N SER A 83 4.60 -3.66 -5.21
CA SER A 83 6.02 -3.63 -4.81
C SER A 83 6.20 -4.06 -3.36
N PRO A 84 6.56 -5.34 -3.10
CA PRO A 84 6.76 -5.86 -1.74
C PRO A 84 7.82 -5.12 -0.92
N ALA A 85 8.77 -4.47 -1.59
CA ALA A 85 9.79 -3.63 -0.95
C ALA A 85 9.19 -2.42 -0.20
N LYS A 86 7.99 -1.98 -0.58
CA LYS A 86 7.29 -0.84 0.05
C LYS A 86 6.21 -1.28 1.03
N TRP A 87 6.06 -2.59 1.26
CA TRP A 87 5.04 -3.11 2.17
C TRP A 87 5.45 -2.94 3.62
N THR A 88 4.44 -2.76 4.47
CA THR A 88 4.60 -2.71 5.91
C THR A 88 3.89 -3.91 6.54
N TYR A 89 4.56 -4.54 7.49
CA TYR A 89 4.06 -5.72 8.18
C TYR A 89 3.75 -5.37 9.64
N ILE A 90 2.51 -5.64 10.06
CA ILE A 90 2.04 -5.37 11.41
C ILE A 90 1.63 -6.70 12.04
N TYR A 91 2.35 -7.11 13.08
CA TYR A 91 2.11 -8.35 13.79
C TYR A 91 1.50 -8.05 15.16
N ASN A 92 0.31 -8.57 15.43
CA ASN A 92 -0.45 -8.33 16.68
C ASN A 92 -0.54 -6.85 17.11
N GLY A 93 -0.56 -5.93 16.14
CA GLY A 93 -0.61 -4.49 16.37
C GLY A 93 0.75 -3.80 16.53
N ASP A 94 1.85 -4.56 16.51
CA ASP A 94 3.21 -4.04 16.58
C ASP A 94 3.87 -4.02 15.19
N LEU A 95 4.61 -2.95 14.91
CA LEU A 95 5.36 -2.73 13.68
C LEU A 95 6.70 -3.47 13.75
N THR A 96 6.65 -4.80 13.81
CA THR A 96 7.87 -5.61 13.97
C THR A 96 8.40 -6.11 12.63
N ALA A 97 9.37 -5.40 12.07
CA ALA A 97 10.15 -5.89 10.92
C ALA A 97 11.00 -7.13 11.26
N SER A 98 11.40 -7.31 12.52
CA SER A 98 12.31 -8.39 12.94
C SER A 98 11.68 -9.78 13.01
N LYS A 99 10.34 -9.88 13.07
CA LYS A 99 9.62 -11.15 13.13
C LYS A 99 9.16 -11.67 11.78
N VAL A 100 9.24 -10.84 10.73
CA VAL A 100 8.70 -11.15 9.41
C VAL A 100 9.85 -11.16 8.41
N LEU A 101 10.19 -12.34 7.92
CA LEU A 101 11.12 -12.52 6.81
C LEU A 101 10.35 -12.55 5.49
N THR A 102 10.87 -11.85 4.50
CA THR A 102 10.28 -11.78 3.17
C THR A 102 11.29 -12.23 2.13
N SER A 103 10.82 -12.72 0.99
CA SER A 103 11.65 -13.17 -0.12
C SER A 103 12.39 -12.05 -0.88
N GLY A 104 12.27 -10.79 -0.46
CA GLY A 104 13.07 -9.67 -0.99
C GLY A 104 12.77 -9.27 -2.44
N ARG A 105 11.56 -9.55 -2.95
CA ARG A 105 11.15 -9.19 -4.31
C ARG A 105 10.87 -7.69 -4.45
N GLU A 106 11.34 -7.09 -5.54
CA GLU A 106 11.09 -5.66 -5.84
C GLU A 106 9.68 -5.44 -6.40
N TYR A 107 9.21 -6.35 -7.24
CA TYR A 107 7.88 -6.34 -7.85
C TYR A 107 7.22 -7.71 -7.72
N LEU A 108 5.90 -7.69 -7.58
CA LEU A 108 5.03 -8.85 -7.61
C LEU A 108 4.00 -8.62 -8.72
N LEU A 109 4.13 -9.34 -9.82
CA LEU A 109 3.24 -9.22 -10.97
C LEU A 109 1.89 -9.92 -10.69
N PRO A 110 0.83 -9.56 -11.44
CA PRO A 110 -0.44 -10.28 -11.40
C PRO A 110 -0.23 -11.79 -11.69
N GLY A 111 -0.81 -12.65 -10.86
CA GLY A 111 -0.67 -14.12 -10.89
C GLY A 111 0.62 -14.65 -10.27
N GLU A 112 1.55 -13.79 -9.87
CA GLU A 112 2.75 -14.23 -9.13
C GLU A 112 2.47 -14.32 -7.62
N TRP A 113 3.26 -15.16 -6.98
CA TRP A 113 3.18 -15.36 -5.54
C TRP A 113 4.54 -15.13 -4.87
N MET A 114 4.48 -14.83 -3.59
CA MET A 114 5.65 -14.68 -2.74
C MET A 114 5.47 -15.34 -1.38
N GLU A 115 6.58 -15.79 -0.82
CA GLU A 115 6.62 -16.33 0.53
C GLU A 115 6.93 -15.24 1.55
N LEU A 116 6.21 -15.32 2.66
CA LEU A 116 6.41 -14.50 3.84
C LEU A 116 6.43 -15.39 5.08
N THR A 117 7.53 -15.37 5.82
CA THR A 117 7.72 -16.20 7.01
C THR A 117 7.65 -15.37 8.27
N VAL A 118 6.76 -15.72 9.18
CA VAL A 118 6.70 -15.15 10.53
C VAL A 118 7.39 -16.10 11.50
N GLN A 119 8.40 -15.59 12.21
CA GLN A 119 9.30 -16.39 13.02
C GLN A 119 9.03 -16.29 14.52
N ASN A 120 9.49 -17.30 15.26
CA ASN A 120 9.52 -17.34 16.73
C ASN A 120 8.13 -17.15 17.37
N LEU A 121 7.12 -17.83 16.82
CA LEU A 121 5.75 -17.79 17.31
C LEU A 121 5.53 -18.82 18.41
N GLN A 122 4.85 -18.48 19.50
CA GLN A 122 4.59 -19.43 20.58
C GLN A 122 3.46 -20.41 20.24
N LYS A 123 3.66 -21.69 20.58
CA LYS A 123 2.67 -22.77 20.47
C LYS A 123 1.62 -22.67 21.58
N ASP A 124 0.76 -21.68 21.50
CA ASP A 124 -0.32 -21.45 22.45
C ASP A 124 -1.69 -21.55 21.75
N GLN A 125 -2.57 -22.39 22.31
CA GLN A 125 -3.92 -22.62 21.80
C GLN A 125 -4.89 -21.47 22.10
N THR A 126 -4.58 -20.67 23.12
CA THR A 126 -5.41 -19.56 23.58
C THR A 126 -5.14 -18.28 22.81
N LEU A 127 -3.96 -18.19 22.19
CA LEU A 127 -3.49 -16.97 21.53
C LEU A 127 -3.83 -17.00 20.04
N VAL A 128 -4.56 -15.96 19.60
CA VAL A 128 -4.83 -15.72 18.18
C VAL A 128 -3.82 -14.70 17.67
N ASN A 129 -3.01 -15.13 16.71
CA ASN A 129 -2.07 -14.28 16.02
C ASN A 129 -2.77 -13.58 14.85
N SER A 130 -2.33 -12.35 14.57
CA SER A 130 -2.78 -11.54 13.46
C SER A 130 -1.57 -10.93 12.77
N LEU A 131 -1.48 -11.13 11.46
CA LEU A 131 -0.58 -10.42 10.57
C LEU A 131 -1.41 -9.55 9.66
N VAL A 132 -0.96 -8.32 9.49
CA VAL A 132 -1.52 -7.38 8.54
C VAL A 132 -0.40 -6.95 7.61
N ILE A 133 -0.63 -7.13 6.31
CA ILE A 133 0.29 -6.77 5.24
C ILE A 133 -0.30 -5.54 4.57
N SER A 134 0.25 -4.37 4.86
CA SER A 134 -0.16 -3.12 4.24
C SER A 134 0.68 -2.87 2.99
N THR A 135 0.01 -2.73 1.87
CA THR A 135 0.63 -2.42 0.57
C THR A 135 0.84 -0.92 0.40
N GLU A 136 1.62 -0.54 -0.62
CA GLU A 136 1.96 0.84 -0.96
C GLU A 136 0.78 1.71 -1.39
N ILE A 137 -0.33 1.08 -1.77
CA ILE A 137 -1.58 1.73 -2.16
C ILE A 137 -2.55 1.92 -0.97
N GLY A 138 -2.15 1.52 0.24
CA GLY A 138 -2.94 1.66 1.47
C GLY A 138 -3.95 0.53 1.72
N CYS A 139 -4.15 -0.39 0.77
CA CYS A 139 -4.89 -1.63 1.02
C CYS A 139 -4.04 -2.63 1.81
N GLY A 140 -4.67 -3.56 2.50
CA GLY A 140 -3.96 -4.61 3.20
C GLY A 140 -4.65 -5.95 3.29
N LEU A 141 -3.84 -6.99 3.41
CA LEU A 141 -4.27 -8.36 3.66
C LEU A 141 -4.11 -8.65 5.15
N LYS A 142 -5.20 -8.99 5.82
CA LYS A 142 -5.20 -9.43 7.21
C LYS A 142 -5.34 -10.94 7.29
N VAL A 143 -4.39 -11.61 7.92
CA VAL A 143 -4.41 -13.05 8.17
C VAL A 143 -4.43 -13.28 9.68
N LYS A 144 -5.36 -14.10 10.17
CA LYS A 144 -5.42 -14.55 11.56
C LYS A 144 -5.27 -16.05 11.65
N TRP A 145 -4.48 -16.52 12.61
CA TRP A 145 -4.28 -17.94 12.85
C TRP A 145 -4.08 -18.23 14.34
N LYS A 146 -4.26 -19.49 14.72
CA LYS A 146 -4.00 -19.99 16.06
C LYS A 146 -3.31 -21.34 16.01
N TRP A 147 -2.65 -21.72 17.09
CA TRP A 147 -2.15 -23.08 17.24
C TRP A 147 -3.30 -24.01 17.68
N VAL A 148 -3.43 -25.18 17.07
CA VAL A 148 -4.45 -26.17 17.42
C VAL A 148 -3.77 -27.51 17.74
N GLY A 149 -4.13 -28.11 18.88
CA GLY A 149 -3.51 -29.34 19.37
C GLY A 149 -2.33 -29.08 20.31
N ASN A 150 -1.77 -30.14 20.89
CA ASN A 150 -0.73 -30.02 21.92
C ASN A 150 0.58 -29.43 21.35
N ALA A 151 1.50 -28.98 22.21
CA ALA A 151 2.78 -28.41 21.77
C ALA A 151 3.63 -29.36 20.89
N THR A 152 3.40 -30.67 21.01
CA THR A 152 4.15 -31.72 20.28
C THR A 152 3.47 -32.19 19.00
N ASN A 153 2.12 -32.29 19.00
CA ASN A 153 1.33 -32.89 17.90
C ASN A 153 0.31 -31.90 17.31
N GLY A 154 0.48 -30.61 17.57
CA GLY A 154 -0.39 -29.55 17.04
C GLY A 154 0.14 -28.97 15.74
N SER A 155 -0.70 -28.15 15.12
CA SER A 155 -0.35 -27.38 13.93
C SER A 155 -1.04 -26.01 13.96
N PRO A 156 -0.49 -25.00 13.26
CA PRO A 156 -1.18 -23.74 13.10
C PRO A 156 -2.36 -23.90 12.13
N GLN A 157 -3.47 -23.26 12.47
CA GLN A 157 -4.67 -23.20 11.64
C GLN A 157 -5.03 -21.74 11.37
N VAL A 158 -5.15 -21.39 10.09
CA VAL A 158 -5.68 -20.08 9.66
C VAL A 158 -7.18 -20.04 9.96
N ILE A 159 -7.61 -19.02 10.70
CA ILE A 159 -9.00 -18.79 11.10
C ILE A 159 -9.71 -17.93 10.06
N SER A 160 -9.02 -16.89 9.57
CA SER A 160 -9.58 -15.95 8.62
C SER A 160 -8.48 -15.24 7.85
N SER A 161 -8.70 -15.02 6.55
CA SER A 161 -7.99 -14.06 5.72
C SER A 161 -8.99 -13.06 5.15
N ALA A 162 -8.61 -11.78 5.05
CA ALA A 162 -9.45 -10.77 4.43
C ALA A 162 -8.58 -9.65 3.82
N TRP A 163 -8.87 -9.34 2.57
CA TRP A 163 -8.38 -8.13 1.90
C TRP A 163 -9.25 -6.95 2.29
N TYR A 164 -8.64 -5.82 2.65
CA TYR A 164 -9.34 -4.60 2.98
C TYR A 164 -8.64 -3.41 2.34
N CYS A 165 -9.42 -2.53 1.73
CA CYS A 165 -8.97 -1.23 1.26
C CYS A 165 -9.73 -0.16 2.04
N PRO A 166 -9.05 0.83 2.64
CA PRO A 166 -9.76 1.97 3.19
C PRO A 166 -10.57 2.62 2.08
N VAL A 167 -11.88 2.73 2.29
CA VAL A 167 -12.72 3.59 1.46
C VAL A 167 -12.38 5.02 1.81
N GLU A 168 -11.98 5.81 0.81
CA GLU A 168 -11.86 7.25 0.96
C GLU A 168 -13.17 7.80 1.56
N GLY A 169 -13.04 8.51 2.68
CA GLY A 169 -14.13 9.24 3.33
C GLY A 169 -13.99 10.74 3.09
#